data_AF-A0A967T4V6-F1
#
_entry.id   AF-A0A967T4V6-F1
#
_cell.length_a   1.000
_cell.length_b   1.000
_cell.length_c   1.000
_cell.angle_alpha   90.00
_cell.angle_beta   90.00
_cell.angle_gamma   90.00
#
_symmetry.space_group_name_H-M   'P 1'
#
loop_
_entity.id
_entity.type
_entity.pdbx_description
1 polymer ?
#
loop_
_entity_poly.entity_id
_entity_poly.type
_entity_poly.pdbx_seq_one_letter_code
_entity_poly.pdbx_strand_id
1 'polypeptide(L)'
;RRAEVLTDVEFTELRYSGKPAAILRGFRALYLAIPINLIILGWVTLALVKIIELTIGVDKWIAVGICVLVTLIYSGLSGLWGVVMTDFLQFIIAMVGSIALA
;
A
#
# COMPACT_ATOMS: atom_id res chain seq x y z
N ARG A 1 2.67 -21.31 14.36
CA ARG A 1 2.29 -21.75 13.00
C ARG A 1 1.70 -23.17 13.05
N ARG A 2 0.40 -23.35 13.34
CA ARG A 2 -0.27 -24.67 13.33
C ARG A 2 -1.43 -24.77 12.33
N ALA A 3 -1.69 -23.74 11.54
CA ALA A 3 -2.77 -23.73 10.56
C ALA A 3 -2.31 -23.66 9.09
N GLU A 4 -1.01 -23.48 8.79
CA GLU A 4 -0.45 -23.35 7.41
C GLU A 4 -1.24 -22.44 6.44
N VAL A 5 -2.02 -21.53 6.99
CA VAL A 5 -2.84 -20.58 6.27
C VAL A 5 -2.00 -19.34 5.92
N LEU A 6 -1.98 -18.96 4.64
CA LEU A 6 -1.28 -17.79 4.10
C LEU A 6 -2.12 -16.51 4.15
N THR A 7 -3.45 -16.63 4.29
CA THR A 7 -4.38 -15.48 4.33
C THR A 7 -5.47 -15.66 5.39
N ASP A 8 -5.85 -14.60 6.11
CA ASP A 8 -6.94 -14.65 7.13
C ASP A 8 -8.24 -15.28 6.62
N VAL A 9 -8.41 -15.32 5.30
CA VAL A 9 -9.56 -15.90 4.62
C VAL A 9 -9.53 -17.43 4.54
N GLU A 10 -8.37 -18.06 4.43
CA GLU A 10 -8.20 -19.51 4.52
C GLU A 10 -8.54 -20.04 5.93
N PHE A 11 -8.30 -19.23 6.96
CA PHE A 11 -8.68 -19.57 8.35
C PHE A 11 -10.20 -19.55 8.55
N THR A 12 -10.90 -18.68 7.82
CA THR A 12 -12.37 -18.60 7.83
C THR A 12 -13.01 -19.75 7.06
N GLU A 13 -12.35 -20.25 6.01
CA GLU A 13 -12.79 -21.40 5.19
C GLU A 13 -12.66 -22.74 5.94
N LEU A 14 -11.61 -22.88 6.76
CA LEU A 14 -11.47 -23.96 7.74
C LEU A 14 -12.61 -24.00 8.78
N ARG A 15 -13.19 -22.83 9.12
CA ARG A 15 -14.29 -22.71 10.08
C ARG A 15 -15.68 -22.85 9.45
N TYR A 16 -15.86 -22.35 8.23
CA TYR A 16 -17.13 -22.33 7.50
C TYR A 16 -16.97 -23.02 6.15
N SER A 17 -16.90 -24.36 6.14
CA SER A 17 -16.78 -25.14 4.90
C SER A 17 -17.96 -24.91 3.96
N GLY A 18 -17.68 -24.51 2.72
CA GLY A 18 -18.67 -24.51 1.63
C GLY A 18 -18.29 -23.71 0.38
N LYS A 19 -18.73 -24.19 -0.80
CA LYS A 19 -18.67 -23.50 -2.10
C LYS A 19 -19.22 -22.05 -2.09
N PRO A 20 -20.32 -21.70 -1.38
CA PRO A 20 -20.78 -20.32 -1.33
C PRO A 20 -19.90 -19.39 -0.48
N ALA A 21 -19.11 -19.91 0.47
CA ALA A 21 -18.17 -19.09 1.26
C ALA A 21 -16.97 -18.62 0.41
N ALA A 22 -16.52 -19.43 -0.56
CA ALA A 22 -15.45 -19.07 -1.50
C ALA A 22 -15.83 -17.92 -2.44
N ILE A 23 -17.11 -17.84 -2.87
CA ILE A 23 -17.63 -16.75 -3.71
C ILE A 23 -17.73 -15.45 -2.92
N LEU A 24 -18.23 -15.51 -1.67
CA LEU A 24 -18.30 -14.35 -0.78
C LEU A 24 -16.89 -13.83 -0.43
N ARG A 25 -15.89 -14.73 -0.35
CA ARG A 25 -14.46 -14.41 -0.23
C ARG A 25 -13.92 -13.68 -1.45
N GLY A 26 -14.18 -14.21 -2.65
CA GLY A 26 -13.77 -13.56 -3.90
C GLY A 26 -14.33 -12.14 -4.00
N PHE A 27 -15.61 -11.97 -3.68
CA PHE A 27 -16.26 -10.67 -3.71
C PHE A 27 -15.71 -9.70 -2.66
N ARG A 28 -15.52 -10.14 -1.40
CA ARG A 28 -14.97 -9.28 -0.34
C ARG A 28 -13.49 -8.96 -0.56
N ALA A 29 -12.70 -9.93 -1.00
CA ALA A 29 -11.29 -9.70 -1.34
C ALA A 29 -11.16 -8.73 -2.52
N LEU A 30 -12.01 -8.84 -3.53
CA LEU A 30 -12.04 -7.91 -4.67
C LEU A 30 -12.48 -6.51 -4.23
N TYR A 31 -13.50 -6.39 -3.38
CA TYR A 31 -13.96 -5.12 -2.83
C TYR A 31 -12.92 -4.44 -1.91
N LEU A 32 -12.16 -5.19 -1.13
CA LEU A 32 -11.12 -4.61 -0.27
C LEU A 32 -9.83 -4.32 -1.04
N ALA A 33 -9.45 -5.19 -1.97
CA ALA A 33 -8.18 -5.06 -2.69
C ALA A 33 -8.23 -4.06 -3.84
N ILE A 34 -9.37 -3.89 -4.52
CA ILE A 34 -9.44 -3.04 -5.72
C ILE A 34 -9.93 -1.63 -5.37
N PRO A 35 -11.21 -1.37 -5.06
CA PRO A 35 -11.68 0.01 -4.93
C PRO A 35 -11.11 0.71 -3.70
N ILE A 36 -11.03 0.04 -2.54
CA ILE A 36 -10.50 0.66 -1.32
C ILE A 36 -9.01 0.99 -1.49
N ASN A 37 -8.20 0.04 -1.95
CA ASN A 37 -6.78 0.26 -2.13
C ASN A 37 -6.48 1.32 -3.20
N LEU A 38 -7.26 1.36 -4.29
CA LEU A 38 -7.12 2.38 -5.34
C LEU A 38 -7.44 3.79 -4.82
N ILE A 39 -8.48 3.93 -3.99
CA ILE A 39 -8.84 5.21 -3.37
C ILE A 39 -7.71 5.68 -2.44
N ILE A 40 -7.18 4.78 -1.60
CA ILE A 40 -6.07 5.09 -0.69
C ILE A 40 -4.84 5.53 -1.49
N LEU A 41 -4.45 4.76 -2.52
CA LEU A 41 -3.31 5.08 -3.37
C LEU A 41 -3.49 6.44 -4.07
N GLY A 42 -4.68 6.70 -4.61
CA GLY A 42 -5.00 7.96 -5.29
C GLY A 42 -4.93 9.16 -4.35
N TRP A 43 -5.51 9.05 -3.15
CA TRP A 43 -5.46 10.13 -2.16
C TRP A 43 -4.04 10.41 -1.65
N VAL A 44 -3.27 9.37 -1.33
CA VAL A 44 -1.88 9.50 -0.86
C VAL A 44 -0.99 10.12 -1.93
N THR A 45 -1.14 9.69 -3.19
CA THR A 45 -0.38 10.26 -4.31
C THR A 45 -0.71 11.75 -4.50
N LEU A 46 -1.97 12.13 -4.35
CA LEU A 46 -2.40 13.53 -4.46
C LEU A 46 -1.81 14.39 -3.33
N ALA A 47 -1.73 13.87 -2.11
CA ALA A 47 -1.06 14.54 -1.00
C ALA A 47 0.44 14.75 -1.27
N LEU A 48 1.14 13.71 -1.77
CA LEU A 48 2.55 13.78 -2.10
C LEU A 48 2.83 14.81 -3.21
N VAL A 49 2.01 14.82 -4.25
CA VAL A 49 2.12 15.78 -5.37
C VAL A 49 1.93 17.21 -4.86
N LYS A 50 0.98 17.47 -3.97
CA LYS A 50 0.80 18.80 -3.37
C LYS A 50 2.05 19.27 -2.60
N ILE A 51 2.70 18.37 -1.86
CA ILE A 51 3.93 18.71 -1.13
C ILE A 51 5.05 19.08 -2.11
N ILE A 52 5.21 18.31 -3.19
CA ILE A 52 6.23 18.56 -4.23
C ILE A 52 5.95 19.86 -4.99
N GLU A 53 4.69 20.08 -5.38
CA GLU A 53 4.24 21.29 -6.07
C GLU A 53 4.52 22.53 -5.20
N LEU A 54 4.20 22.49 -3.91
CA LEU A 54 4.43 23.61 -3.00
C LEU A 54 5.91 23.84 -2.67
N THR A 55 6.72 22.78 -2.60
CA THR A 55 8.13 22.90 -2.19
C THR A 55 9.05 23.23 -3.37
N ILE A 56 8.81 22.62 -4.53
CA ILE A 56 9.71 22.67 -5.71
C ILE A 56 9.12 23.56 -6.82
N GLY A 57 7.81 23.87 -6.79
CA GLY A 57 7.16 24.73 -7.79
C GLY A 57 6.99 24.07 -9.16
N VAL A 58 6.96 22.73 -9.21
CA VAL A 58 6.87 21.94 -10.45
C VAL A 58 5.41 21.69 -10.82
N ASP A 59 5.11 21.66 -12.12
CA ASP A 59 3.77 21.34 -12.63
C ASP A 59 3.27 19.98 -12.11
N LYS A 60 1.99 19.95 -11.77
CA LYS A 60 1.29 18.79 -11.19
C LYS A 60 1.49 17.50 -12.00
N TRP A 61 1.46 17.57 -13.33
CA TRP A 61 1.57 16.38 -14.17
C TRP A 61 2.98 15.79 -14.15
N ILE A 62 3.99 16.66 -14.09
CA ILE A 62 5.40 16.25 -13.99
C ILE A 62 5.65 15.64 -12.59
N ALA A 63 5.12 16.26 -11.53
CA ALA A 63 5.25 15.75 -10.17
C ALA A 63 4.61 14.35 -10.02
N VAL A 64 3.41 14.13 -10.58
CA VAL A 64 2.79 12.79 -10.62
C VAL A 64 3.67 11.79 -11.37
N GLY A 65 4.20 12.18 -12.53
CA GLY A 65 5.07 11.32 -13.34
C GLY A 65 6.32 10.86 -12.59
N ILE A 66 6.98 11.77 -11.86
CA ILE A 66 8.15 11.45 -11.03
C ILE A 66 7.78 10.49 -9.90
N CYS A 67 6.70 10.77 -9.16
CA CYS A 67 6.25 9.91 -8.06
C CYS A 67 5.95 8.47 -8.52
N VAL A 68 5.21 8.33 -9.61
CA VAL A 68 4.86 7.02 -10.17
C VAL A 68 6.10 6.29 -10.67
N LEU A 69 6.99 6.99 -11.36
CA LEU A 69 8.22 6.39 -11.90
C LEU A 69 9.14 5.88 -10.79
N VAL A 70 9.38 6.68 -9.75
CA VAL A 70 10.17 6.27 -8.59
C VAL A 70 9.53 5.09 -7.87
N THR A 71 8.22 5.13 -7.65
CA THR A 71 7.46 4.05 -6.98
C THR A 71 7.52 2.75 -7.78
N LEU A 72 7.38 2.82 -9.11
CA LEU A 72 7.44 1.64 -9.97
C LEU A 72 8.84 1.03 -10.03
N ILE A 73 9.88 1.86 -10.18
CA ILE A 73 11.27 1.38 -10.20
C ILE A 73 11.59 0.68 -8.89
N TYR A 74 11.28 1.34 -7.76
CA TYR A 74 11.59 0.81 -6.46
C TYR A 74 10.77 -0.44 -6.11
N SER A 75 9.45 -0.43 -6.35
CA SER A 75 8.57 -1.58 -6.10
C SER A 75 8.89 -2.77 -7.01
N GLY A 76 9.19 -2.51 -8.28
CA GLY A 76 9.50 -3.54 -9.28
C GLY A 76 10.85 -4.22 -9.07
N LEU A 77 11.87 -3.50 -8.62
CA LEU A 77 13.22 -4.05 -8.39
C LEU A 77 13.35 -4.77 -7.03
N SER A 78 12.62 -4.30 -6.01
CA SER A 78 12.89 -4.66 -4.60
C SER A 78 12.11 -5.91 -4.13
N GLY A 79 11.03 -6.29 -4.83
CA GLY A 79 10.13 -7.37 -4.40
C GLY A 79 9.48 -7.07 -3.04
N LEU A 80 8.65 -8.00 -2.53
CA LEU A 80 7.92 -7.75 -1.26
C LEU A 80 8.87 -7.53 -0.08
N TRP A 81 9.98 -8.29 -0.02
CA TRP A 81 10.96 -8.20 1.07
C TRP A 81 11.67 -6.86 1.11
N GLY A 82 12.07 -6.34 -0.06
CA GLY A 82 12.75 -5.07 -0.12
C GLY A 82 11.79 -3.89 0.09
N VAL A 83 10.54 -3.97 -0.40
CA VAL A 83 9.50 -2.98 -0.08
C VAL A 83 9.29 -2.88 1.45
N VAL A 84 9.18 -4.00 2.15
CA VAL A 84 9.04 -4.02 3.62
C VAL A 84 10.25 -3.38 4.31
N MET A 85 11.47 -3.64 3.84
CA MET A 85 12.68 -3.06 4.43
C MET A 85 12.69 -1.53 4.31
N THR A 86 12.32 -0.98 3.15
CA THR A 86 12.23 0.47 2.98
C THR A 86 11.09 1.12 3.74
N ASP A 87 9.96 0.45 3.88
CA ASP A 87 8.86 0.97 4.69
C ASP A 87 9.29 1.11 6.16
N PHE A 88 10.04 0.13 6.67
CA PHE A 88 10.63 0.19 8.00
C PHE A 88 11.59 1.39 8.17
N LEU A 89 12.44 1.66 7.16
CA LEU A 89 13.32 2.83 7.17
C LEU A 89 12.53 4.15 7.12
N GLN A 90 11.52 4.24 6.25
CA GLN A 90 10.64 5.41 6.15
C GLN A 90 9.89 5.68 7.45
N PHE A 91 9.46 4.63 8.15
CA PHE A 91 8.83 4.74 9.46
C PHE A 91 9.76 5.36 10.50
N ILE A 92 11.02 4.91 10.59
CA ILE A 92 12.00 5.49 11.53
C ILE A 92 12.24 6.97 11.23
N ILE A 93 12.45 7.31 9.95
CA ILE A 93 12.67 8.70 9.53
C ILE A 93 11.46 9.57 9.89
N ALA A 94 10.24 9.09 9.65
CA ALA A 94 9.01 9.81 9.99
C ALA A 94 8.85 10.00 11.51
N MET A 95 9.20 9.01 12.33
CA MET A 95 9.17 9.10 13.78
C MET A 95 10.19 10.09 14.33
N VAL A 96 11.43 10.07 13.81
CA VAL A 96 12.45 11.06 14.21
C VAL A 96 12.03 12.46 13.79
N GLY A 97 11.49 12.62 12.57
CA GLY A 97 11.01 13.89 12.07
C GLY A 97 9.85 14.47 12.89
N SER A 98 8.90 13.63 13.31
CA SER A 98 7.77 14.08 14.14
C SER A 98 8.21 14.48 15.56
N ILE A 99 9.19 13.78 16.15
CA ILE A 99 9.75 14.12 17.47
C ILE A 99 10.61 15.39 17.40
N ALA A 100 11.41 15.56 16.34
CA ALA A 100 12.29 16.72 16.21
C ALA A 100 11.56 18.03 15.89
N LEU A 101 10.37 17.94 15.26
CA LEU A 101 9.52 19.08 14.94
C LEU A 101 8.59 19.48 16.12
N ALA A 102 8.31 18.54 17.03
CA ALA A 102 7.48 18.75 18.23
C ALA A 102 8.23 19.54 19.32
#